data_AF-A0AAX3ICB2-F1
#
_entry.id   AF-A0AAX3ICB2-F1
#
_cell.length_a   1.000
_cell.length_b   1.000
_cell.length_c   1.000
_cell.angle_alpha   90.00
_cell.angle_beta   90.00
_cell.angle_gamma   90.00
#
_symmetry.space_group_name_H-M   'P 1'
#
loop_
_entity.id
_entity.type
_entity.pdbx_description
1 polymer ?
#
loop_
_entity_poly.entity_id
_entity_poly.type
_entity_poly.pdbx_seq_one_letter_code
_entity_poly.pdbx_strand_id
1 'polypeptide(L)' 'MIDVSQLQKIKSAQELEDDLALDQAHGYLRDSDWYALAQMEEGILMPADIQAARNAARATIYRLGEKHLP' A
#
# COMPACT_ATOMS: atom_id res chain seq x y z
N MET A 1 25.67 30.83 -12.39
CA MET A 1 25.08 30.17 -11.22
C MET A 1 24.26 29.00 -11.74
N ILE A 2 24.66 27.76 -11.46
CA ILE A 2 23.91 26.58 -11.92
C ILE A 2 22.65 26.50 -11.05
N ASP A 3 21.48 26.58 -11.67
CA ASP A 3 20.20 26.40 -11.00
C ASP A 3 20.00 24.91 -10.71
N VAL A 4 20.32 24.52 -9.49
CA VAL A 4 20.17 23.16 -8.97
C VAL A 4 18.73 22.84 -8.55
N SER A 5 17.77 23.77 -8.65
CA SER A 5 16.36 23.51 -8.28
C SER A 5 15.66 22.51 -9.20
N GLN A 6 16.21 22.28 -10.39
CA GLN A 6 15.71 21.33 -11.40
C GLN A 6 16.30 19.92 -11.27
N LEU A 7 17.19 19.68 -10.29
CA LEU A 7 17.66 18.33 -10.00
C LEU A 7 16.52 17.56 -9.33
N GLN A 8 15.64 16.98 -10.14
CA GLN A 8 14.74 15.94 -9.66
C GLN A 8 15.62 14.85 -9.02
N LYS A 9 15.38 14.58 -7.73
CA LYS A 9 16.06 13.48 -7.06
C LYS A 9 15.75 12.21 -7.85
N ILE A 10 16.79 11.62 -8.44
CA ILE A 10 16.68 10.29 -9.03
C ILE A 10 16.31 9.37 -7.88
N LYS A 11 15.14 8.73 -7.97
CA LYS A 11 14.70 7.75 -6.97
C LYS A 11 15.76 6.67 -6.86
N SER A 12 16.13 6.34 -5.63
CA SER A 12 16.92 5.17 -5.32
C SER A 12 16.16 3.89 -5.68
N ALA A 13 16.89 2.78 -5.84
CA ALA A 13 16.27 1.48 -6.02
C ALA A 13 15.27 1.15 -4.88
N GLN A 14 15.59 1.53 -3.64
CA GLN A 14 14.71 1.32 -2.50
C GLN A 14 13.42 2.13 -2.59
N GLU A 15 13.47 3.39 -3.06
CA GLU A 15 12.28 4.22 -3.24
C GLU A 15 11.36 3.64 -4.33
N LEU A 16 11.93 3.09 -5.41
CA LEU A 16 11.16 2.42 -6.46
C LEU A 16 10.49 1.13 -5.96
N GLU A 17 11.19 0.34 -5.14
CA GLU A 17 10.62 -0.86 -4.51
C GLU A 17 9.52 -0.51 -3.50
N ASP A 18 9.72 0.53 -2.70
CA ASP A 18 8.74 1.02 -1.73
C ASP A 18 7.47 1.54 -2.44
N ASP A 19 7.61 2.28 -3.55
CA ASP A 19 6.48 2.71 -4.39
C ASP A 19 5.70 1.53 -4.95
N LEU A 20 6.40 0.54 -5.51
CA LEU A 20 5.76 -0.66 -6.06
C LEU A 20 5.00 -1.44 -4.98
N ALA A 21 5.59 -1.56 -3.78
CA ALA A 21 4.95 -2.23 -2.65
C ALA A 21 3.70 -1.48 -2.17
N LEU A 22 3.73 -0.14 -2.18
CA LEU A 22 2.55 0.69 -1.88
C LEU A 22 1.43 0.48 -2.91
N ASP A 23 1.76 0.55 -4.20
CA ASP A 23 0.79 0.36 -5.28
C ASP A 23 0.12 -1.02 -5.21
N GLN A 24 0.92 -2.07 -4.96
CA GLN A 24 0.41 -3.43 -4.78
C GLN A 24 -0.50 -3.54 -3.54
N ALA A 25 -0.12 -2.94 -2.42
CA ALA A 25 -0.93 -2.96 -1.20
C ALA A 25 -2.27 -2.23 -1.38
N HIS A 26 -2.25 -1.05 -2.02
CA HIS A 26 -3.47 -0.31 -2.34
C HIS A 26 -4.35 -1.07 -3.33
N GLY A 27 -3.75 -1.64 -4.39
CA GLY A 27 -4.46 -2.46 -5.37
C GLY A 27 -5.14 -3.65 -4.72
N TYR A 28 -4.42 -4.39 -3.89
CA TYR A 28 -4.96 -5.56 -3.20
C TYR A 28 -6.15 -5.20 -2.29
N LEU A 29 -6.05 -4.11 -1.52
CA LEU A 29 -7.16 -3.68 -0.66
C LEU A 29 -8.38 -3.30 -1.50
N ARG A 30 -8.20 -2.48 -2.53
CA ARG A 30 -9.29 -2.05 -3.43
C ARG A 30 -9.98 -3.24 -4.09
N ASP A 31 -9.20 -4.18 -4.60
CA ASP A 31 -9.71 -5.33 -5.35
C ASP A 31 -10.39 -6.36 -4.42
N SER A 32 -10.11 -6.33 -3.11
CA SER A 32 -10.73 -7.20 -2.09
C SER A 32 -11.74 -6.51 -1.17
N ASP A 33 -12.00 -5.21 -1.32
CA ASP A 33 -12.91 -4.45 -0.46
C ASP A 33 -14.37 -4.87 -0.63
N TRP A 34 -14.81 -5.14 -1.86
CA TRP A 34 -16.16 -5.65 -2.12
C TRP A 34 -16.41 -6.98 -1.39
N TYR A 35 -15.39 -7.83 -1.36
CA TYR A 35 -15.49 -9.15 -0.73
C TYR A 35 -15.57 -9.02 0.78
N ALA A 36 -14.72 -8.16 1.37
CA ALA A 36 -14.78 -7.87 2.80
C ALA A 36 -16.13 -7.26 3.22
N LEU A 37 -16.72 -6.41 2.37
CA LEU A 37 -18.05 -5.84 2.59
C LEU A 37 -19.14 -6.91 2.57
N ALA A 38 -19.15 -7.78 1.55
CA ALA A 38 -20.14 -8.87 1.44
C ALA A 38 -20.11 -9.79 2.68
N GLN A 39 -18.92 -10.19 3.13
CA GLN A 39 -18.78 -11.01 4.34
C GLN A 39 -19.34 -10.30 5.58
N MET A 40 -19.10 -9.00 5.72
CA MET A 40 -19.62 -8.19 6.83
C MET A 40 -21.15 -8.10 6.81
N GLU A 41 -21.75 -7.89 5.64
CA GLU A 41 -23.21 -7.81 5.47
C GLU A 41 -23.91 -9.12 5.83
N GLU A 42 -23.29 -10.25 5.46
CA GLU A 42 -23.81 -11.59 5.75
C GLU A 42 -23.46 -12.08 7.17
N GLY A 43 -22.65 -11.32 7.92
CA GLY A 43 -22.15 -11.73 9.24
C GLY A 43 -21.21 -12.93 9.21
N ILE A 44 -20.58 -13.18 8.05
CA ILE A 44 -19.68 -14.30 7.82
C ILE A 44 -18.24 -13.85 8.13
N LEU A 45 -17.48 -14.73 8.77
CA LEU A 45 -16.05 -14.50 8.98
C LEU A 45 -15.32 -14.52 7.63
N MET A 46 -14.43 -13.55 7.41
CA MET A 46 -13.55 -13.58 6.25
C MET A 46 -12.57 -14.75 6.35
N PRO A 47 -12.29 -15.47 5.25
CA PRO A 47 -11.25 -16.49 5.20
C PRO A 47 -9.91 -15.97 5.74
N ALA A 48 -9.23 -16.82 6.51
CA ALA A 48 -8.04 -16.42 7.28
C ALA A 48 -6.87 -15.97 6.39
N ASP A 49 -6.73 -16.57 5.21
CA ASP A 49 -5.76 -16.21 4.18
C ASP A 49 -6.01 -14.81 3.61
N ILE A 50 -7.27 -14.50 3.27
CA ILE A 50 -7.68 -13.18 2.78
C ILE A 50 -7.51 -12.12 3.89
N GLN A 51 -7.88 -12.46 5.13
CA GLN A 51 -7.68 -11.59 6.29
C GLN A 51 -6.19 -11.29 6.52
N ALA A 52 -5.34 -12.30 6.45
CA ALA A 52 -3.89 -12.15 6.61
C ALA A 52 -3.30 -11.27 5.50
N ALA A 53 -3.67 -11.50 4.24
CA ALA A 53 -3.21 -10.70 3.11
C ALA A 53 -3.67 -9.24 3.19
N ARG A 54 -4.94 -8.98 3.56
CA ARG A 54 -5.43 -7.60 3.79
C ARG A 54 -4.69 -6.92 4.95
N ASN A 55 -4.35 -7.66 6.00
CA ASN A 55 -3.57 -7.11 7.11
C ASN A 55 -2.13 -6.79 6.70
N ALA A 56 -1.50 -7.65 5.89
CA ALA A 56 -0.16 -7.40 5.36
C ALA A 56 -0.12 -6.17 4.43
N ALA A 57 -1.14 -5.98 3.58
CA ALA A 57 -1.29 -4.80 2.75
C ALA A 57 -1.41 -3.52 3.60
N ARG A 58 -2.26 -3.53 4.63
CA ARG A 58 -2.37 -2.39 5.57
C ARG A 58 -1.04 -2.11 6.29
N ALA A 59 -0.36 -3.14 6.78
CA ALA A 59 0.94 -2.98 7.43
C ALA A 59 1.99 -2.36 6.50
N THR A 60 1.95 -2.71 5.21
CA THR A 60 2.82 -2.09 4.19
C THR A 60 2.52 -0.61 4.02
N ILE A 61 1.24 -0.24 3.91
CA ILE A 61 0.81 1.16 3.81
C ILE A 61 1.20 1.94 5.06
N TYR A 62 1.01 1.41 6.26
CA TYR A 62 1.43 2.12 7.49
C TYR A 62 2.95 2.32 7.53
N ARG A 63 3.71 1.25 7.27
CA ARG A 63 5.19 1.28 7.30
C ARG A 63 5.78 2.27 6.30
N LEU A 64 5.21 2.37 5.10
CA LEU A 64 5.76 3.19 4.01
C LEU A 64 5.07 4.56 3.88
N GLY A 65 3.79 4.67 4.22
CA GLY A 65 3.05 5.93 4.26
C GLY A 65 3.56 6.87 5.35
N GLU A 66 3.99 6.35 6.51
CA GLU A 66 4.66 7.16 7.54
C GLU A 66 6.04 7.68 7.11
N LYS A 67 6.77 6.94 6.27
CA LYS A 67 8.08 7.36 5.74
C LYS A 67 7.99 8.51 4.74
N HIS A 68 6.82 8.75 4.16
CA HIS A 68 6.61 9.79 3.14
C HIS A 68 5.99 11.09 3.69
N LEU A 69 5.76 11.20 5.00
CA LEU A 69 5.41 12.47 5.62
C LEU A 69 6.67 13.38 5.71
N PRO A 70 6.57 14.66 5.26
CA PRO A 70 7.70 15.58 5.19
C PRO A 70 8.23 16.04 6.56
#